data_AF-A0A529LX18-F1
#
_entry.id   AF-A0A529LX18-F1
#
_cell.length_a   1.000
_cell.length_b   1.000
_cell.length_c   1.000
_cell.angle_alpha   90.00
_cell.angle_beta   90.00
_cell.angle_gamma   90.00
#
_symmetry.space_group_name_H-M   'P 1'
#
loop_
_entity.id
_entity.type
_entity.pdbx_description
1 polymer ?
#
loop_
_entity_poly.entity_id
_entity_poly.type
_entity_poly.pdbx_seq_one_letter_code
_entity_poly.pdbx_strand_id
1 'polypeptide(L)'
;AVPALQAHRAVYDLTLNKASDRSGITGITGRMVYEFNGSACEGYTVKFRFVTQIVTNDNTRLTDQQTTTFEDAEGKTFSFVTKSFVDQNLDKEVKGVATREAKGLKVDIDKPEKSSLELAATQFPTQHLVELIGKAEKGENFYQTNLFDGSEDAN
;
A
#
# COMPACT_ATOMS: atom_id res chain seq x y z
N ALA A 1 23.70 -10.43 -0.94
CA ALA A 1 23.47 -9.71 0.34
C ALA A 1 22.02 -9.27 0.35
N VAL A 2 21.41 -8.99 1.51
CA VAL A 2 20.08 -8.35 1.52
C VAL A 2 20.25 -6.95 0.91
N PRO A 3 19.46 -6.55 -0.11
CA PRO A 3 19.56 -5.24 -0.72
C PRO A 3 19.38 -4.15 0.34
N ALA A 4 20.26 -3.15 0.34
CA ALA A 4 20.10 -2.00 1.22
C ALA A 4 18.98 -1.11 0.66
N LEU A 5 17.84 -1.05 1.36
CA LEU A 5 16.75 -0.16 1.00
C LEU A 5 17.03 1.24 1.57
N GLN A 6 17.27 2.20 0.68
CA GLN A 6 17.59 3.56 1.08
C GLN A 6 16.32 4.34 1.46
N ALA A 7 16.35 4.99 2.62
CA ALA A 7 15.30 5.92 3.01
C ALA A 7 15.23 7.10 2.04
N HIS A 8 14.03 7.44 1.58
CA HIS A 8 13.82 8.51 0.61
C HIS A 8 12.38 9.02 0.63
N ARG A 9 12.18 10.17 -0.01
CA ARG A 9 10.87 10.71 -0.36
C ARG A 9 10.80 10.98 -1.85
N ALA A 10 9.78 10.45 -2.50
CA ALA A 10 9.49 10.68 -3.90
C ALA A 10 8.11 11.35 -4.06
N VAL A 11 8.02 12.32 -4.97
CA VAL A 11 6.79 13.03 -5.31
C VAL A 11 6.56 12.87 -6.81
N TYR A 12 5.34 12.47 -7.17
CA TYR A 12 4.94 12.18 -8.54
C TYR A 12 3.70 12.99 -8.89
N ASP A 13 3.72 13.67 -10.03
CA ASP A 13 2.53 14.27 -10.61
C ASP A 13 1.81 13.23 -11.47
N LEU A 14 0.50 13.13 -11.30
CA LEU A 14 -0.34 12.13 -11.94
C LEU A 14 -1.16 12.79 -13.04
N THR A 15 -1.17 12.15 -14.22
CA THR A 15 -1.96 12.58 -15.38
C THR A 15 -2.70 11.40 -15.98
N LEU A 16 -3.89 11.66 -16.52
CA LEU A 16 -4.64 10.64 -17.25
C LEU A 16 -3.88 10.16 -18.50
N ASN A 17 -3.57 8.87 -18.56
CA ASN A 17 -3.03 8.24 -19.77
C ASN A 17 -4.15 7.82 -20.72
N LYS A 18 -5.15 7.09 -20.22
CA LYS A 18 -6.28 6.59 -21.00
C LYS A 18 -7.56 6.56 -20.16
N ALA A 19 -8.69 6.92 -20.77
CA ALA A 19 -10.04 6.68 -20.24
C ALA A 19 -10.86 5.91 -21.29
N SER A 20 -11.72 5.00 -20.85
CA SER A 20 -12.69 4.34 -21.73
C SER A 20 -14.00 5.11 -21.71
N ASP A 21 -14.77 5.06 -22.79
CA ASP A 21 -16.06 5.78 -22.86
C ASP A 21 -17.01 5.37 -21.72
N ARG A 22 -16.94 4.12 -21.27
CA ARG A 22 -17.75 3.58 -20.17
C ARG A 22 -17.39 4.18 -18.79
N SER A 23 -16.18 4.70 -18.59
CA SER A 23 -15.81 5.29 -17.30
C SER A 23 -16.48 6.64 -17.05
N GLY A 24 -16.90 7.35 -18.12
CA GLY A 24 -17.42 8.71 -18.03
C GLY A 24 -16.40 9.75 -17.57
N ILE A 25 -15.12 9.38 -17.45
CA ILE A 25 -14.03 10.23 -16.99
C ILE A 25 -13.49 11.01 -18.18
N THR A 26 -13.49 12.33 -18.05
CA THR A 26 -12.95 13.26 -19.05
C THR A 26 -11.56 13.79 -18.68
N GLY A 27 -11.15 13.66 -17.41
CA GLY A 27 -9.83 14.07 -16.96
C GLY A 27 -9.45 13.51 -15.59
N ILE A 28 -8.15 13.28 -15.40
CA ILE A 28 -7.55 13.01 -14.09
C ILE A 28 -6.26 13.80 -13.97
N THR A 29 -6.15 14.54 -12.88
CA THR A 29 -4.90 15.15 -12.42
C THR A 29 -4.69 14.82 -10.95
N GLY A 30 -3.46 14.70 -10.50
CA GLY A 30 -3.21 14.37 -9.11
C GLY A 30 -1.75 14.43 -8.71
N ARG A 31 -1.49 14.02 -7.48
CA ARG A 31 -0.15 13.90 -6.92
C ARG A 31 -0.07 12.73 -5.98
N MET A 32 1.02 11.99 -6.10
CA MET A 32 1.39 10.90 -5.21
C MET A 32 2.66 11.28 -4.44
N VAL A 33 2.65 11.11 -3.13
CA VAL A 33 3.82 11.28 -2.26
C VAL A 33 4.10 9.95 -1.60
N TYR A 34 5.32 9.45 -1.74
CA TYR A 34 5.79 8.20 -1.14
C TYR A 34 7.02 8.49 -0.30
N GLU A 35 6.93 8.17 0.99
CA GLU A 35 8.02 8.28 1.96
C GLU A 35 8.35 6.90 2.49
N PHE A 36 9.58 6.46 2.29
CA PHE A 36 10.11 5.21 2.81
C PHE A 36 11.20 5.55 3.82
N ASN A 37 11.02 5.13 5.08
CA ASN A 37 11.95 5.38 6.17
C ASN A 37 12.24 4.09 6.95
N GLY A 38 13.33 4.10 7.71
CA GLY A 38 13.72 2.99 8.57
C GLY A 38 14.97 2.28 8.07
N SER A 39 15.21 1.11 8.64
CA SER A 39 16.43 0.32 8.43
C SER A 39 16.20 -1.15 8.73
N ALA A 40 17.14 -2.00 8.34
CA ALA A 40 17.10 -3.44 8.63
C ALA A 40 17.10 -3.76 10.14
N CYS A 41 17.49 -2.82 11.01
CA CYS A 41 17.50 -3.01 12.46
C CYS A 41 16.23 -2.45 13.13
N GLU A 42 15.71 -1.34 12.65
CA GLU A 42 14.58 -0.62 13.26
C GLU A 42 13.22 -1.12 12.72
N GLY A 43 13.22 -1.75 11.54
CA GLY A 43 12.02 -1.95 10.74
C GLY A 43 11.80 -0.78 9.78
N TYR A 44 10.71 -0.85 9.02
CA TYR A 44 10.43 0.07 7.92
C TYR A 44 9.08 0.74 8.10
N THR A 45 9.05 2.06 7.94
CA THR A 45 7.82 2.86 7.92
C THR A 45 7.60 3.40 6.52
N VAL A 46 6.39 3.18 5.97
CA VAL A 46 5.98 3.77 4.70
C VAL A 46 4.84 4.74 4.96
N LYS A 47 4.95 5.97 4.43
CA LYS A 47 3.83 6.89 4.33
C LYS A 47 3.54 7.16 2.86
N PHE A 48 2.30 7.00 2.48
CA PHE A 48 1.83 7.12 1.12
C PHE A 48 0.61 8.02 1.08
N ARG A 49 0.64 9.05 0.24
CA ARG A 49 -0.50 9.93 0.00
C ARG A 49 -0.80 10.00 -1.47
N PHE A 50 -2.03 9.68 -1.85
CA PHE A 50 -2.47 9.62 -3.23
C PHE A 50 -3.69 10.52 -3.40
N VAL A 51 -3.49 11.68 -4.02
CA VAL A 51 -4.54 12.67 -4.26
C VAL A 51 -4.86 12.70 -5.74
N THR A 52 -6.12 12.52 -6.10
CA THR A 52 -6.58 12.68 -7.49
C THR A 52 -7.86 13.49 -7.56
N GLN A 53 -7.89 14.40 -8.53
CA GLN A 53 -9.08 15.10 -8.98
C GLN A 53 -9.56 14.41 -10.25
N ILE A 54 -10.75 13.82 -10.18
CA ILE A 54 -11.38 13.09 -11.28
C ILE A 54 -12.49 13.97 -11.83
N VAL A 55 -12.43 14.28 -13.11
CA VAL A 55 -13.44 15.06 -13.82
C VAL A 55 -14.26 14.11 -14.70
N THR A 56 -15.57 14.21 -14.61
CA THR A 56 -16.53 13.57 -15.51
C THR A 56 -17.29 14.64 -16.29
N ASN A 57 -18.20 14.23 -17.17
CA ASN A 57 -19.06 15.20 -17.88
C ASN A 57 -19.93 16.04 -16.92
N ASP A 58 -20.35 15.45 -15.80
CA ASP A 58 -21.35 16.04 -14.92
C ASP A 58 -20.75 16.61 -13.64
N ASN A 59 -19.63 16.05 -13.16
CA ASN A 59 -19.10 16.34 -11.83
C ASN A 59 -17.57 16.33 -11.78
N THR A 60 -17.03 16.91 -10.71
CA THR A 60 -15.63 16.77 -10.32
C THR A 60 -15.60 16.17 -8.92
N ARG A 61 -14.76 15.15 -8.72
CA ARG A 61 -14.58 14.48 -7.42
C ARG A 61 -13.12 14.52 -7.01
N LEU A 62 -12.86 14.98 -5.80
CA LEU A 62 -11.54 14.92 -5.18
C LEU A 62 -11.45 13.67 -4.30
N THR A 63 -10.42 12.87 -4.50
CA THR A 63 -10.08 11.74 -3.62
C THR A 63 -8.70 11.95 -3.04
N ASP A 64 -8.55 11.68 -1.75
CA ASP A 64 -7.27 11.73 -1.02
C ASP A 64 -7.17 10.46 -0.17
N GLN A 65 -6.25 9.57 -0.53
CA GLN A 65 -5.94 8.38 0.26
C GLN A 65 -4.61 8.59 0.99
N GLN A 66 -4.66 8.42 2.31
CA GLN A 66 -3.50 8.56 3.19
C GLN A 66 -3.25 7.23 3.88
N THR A 67 -2.16 6.56 3.52
CA THR A 67 -1.76 5.27 4.06
C THR A 67 -0.47 5.42 4.87
N THR A 68 -0.42 4.81 6.04
CA THR A 68 0.80 4.65 6.83
C THR A 68 0.93 3.18 7.23
N THR A 69 2.10 2.60 6.99
CA THR A 69 2.40 1.23 7.38
C THR A 69 3.71 1.14 8.14
N PHE A 70 3.83 0.07 8.92
CA PHE A 70 5.06 -0.30 9.61
C PHE A 70 5.27 -1.81 9.51
N GLU A 71 6.47 -2.21 9.07
CA GLU A 71 6.96 -3.60 9.10
C GLU A 71 8.10 -3.70 10.10
N ASP A 72 8.05 -4.68 11.00
CA ASP A 72 9.19 -4.92 11.89
C ASP A 72 10.42 -5.46 11.12
N ALA A 73 11.59 -5.33 11.75
CA ALA A 73 12.87 -5.75 11.18
C ALA A 73 12.93 -7.23 10.78
N GLU A 74 12.19 -8.10 11.47
CA GLU A 74 12.12 -9.54 11.21
C GLU A 74 11.04 -9.90 10.18
N GLY A 75 10.21 -8.94 9.75
CA GLY A 75 9.06 -9.13 8.89
C GLY A 75 7.94 -9.96 9.51
N LYS A 76 7.84 -10.03 10.85
CA LYS A 76 6.82 -10.84 11.56
C LYS A 76 5.48 -10.14 11.68
N THR A 77 5.49 -8.83 11.82
CA THR A 77 4.32 -7.98 12.02
C THR A 77 4.27 -6.87 10.99
N PHE A 78 3.04 -6.52 10.60
CA PHE A 78 2.73 -5.47 9.67
C PHE A 78 1.53 -4.69 10.17
N SER A 79 1.75 -3.46 10.61
CA SER A 79 0.70 -2.54 11.01
C SER A 79 0.34 -1.63 9.86
N PHE A 80 -0.94 -1.39 9.64
CA PHE A 80 -1.41 -0.53 8.55
C PHE A 80 -2.58 0.34 8.99
N VAL A 81 -2.62 1.55 8.46
CA VAL A 81 -3.79 2.43 8.52
C VAL A 81 -3.93 3.15 7.19
N THR A 82 -5.12 3.10 6.62
CA THR A 82 -5.51 3.81 5.40
C THR A 82 -6.74 4.64 5.69
N LYS A 83 -6.65 5.95 5.46
CA LYS A 83 -7.77 6.89 5.51
C LYS A 83 -8.08 7.35 4.10
N SER A 84 -9.33 7.22 3.70
CA SER A 84 -9.83 7.67 2.41
C SER A 84 -10.77 8.84 2.60
N PHE A 85 -10.50 9.94 1.92
CA PHE A 85 -11.31 11.14 1.92
C PHE A 85 -11.91 11.36 0.54
N VAL A 86 -13.18 11.74 0.52
CA VAL A 86 -13.91 12.14 -0.69
C VAL A 86 -14.42 13.55 -0.48
N ASP A 87 -14.04 14.46 -1.38
CA ASP A 87 -14.37 15.87 -1.30
C ASP A 87 -14.07 16.45 0.10
N GLN A 88 -12.89 16.08 0.62
CA GLN A 88 -12.34 16.46 1.94
C GLN A 88 -13.04 15.85 3.16
N ASN A 89 -14.09 15.06 2.97
CA ASN A 89 -14.77 14.36 4.05
C ASN A 89 -14.20 12.95 4.22
N LEU A 90 -14.02 12.50 5.46
CA LEU A 90 -13.60 11.13 5.73
C LEU A 90 -14.70 10.17 5.28
N ASP A 91 -14.36 9.30 4.33
CA ASP A 91 -15.27 8.32 3.74
C ASP A 91 -15.05 6.94 4.37
N LYS A 92 -13.78 6.53 4.51
CA LYS A 92 -13.39 5.21 5.03
C LYS A 92 -12.11 5.29 5.85
N GLU A 93 -12.03 4.50 6.91
CA GLU A 93 -10.79 4.23 7.64
C GLU A 93 -10.64 2.73 7.83
N VAL A 94 -9.53 2.18 7.34
CA VAL A 94 -9.13 0.78 7.53
C VAL A 94 -7.87 0.77 8.37
N LYS A 95 -7.88 0.00 9.45
CA LYS A 95 -6.75 -0.09 10.36
C LYS A 95 -6.65 -1.52 10.88
N GLY A 96 -5.45 -2.07 10.91
CA GLY A 96 -5.23 -3.40 11.45
C GLY A 96 -3.76 -3.73 11.64
N VAL A 97 -3.54 -4.95 12.10
CA VAL A 97 -2.21 -5.55 12.27
C VAL A 97 -2.26 -6.97 11.73
N ALA A 98 -1.34 -7.28 10.83
CA ALA A 98 -1.09 -8.63 10.35
C ALA A 98 0.14 -9.21 11.06
N THR A 99 0.02 -10.42 11.58
CA THR A 99 1.06 -11.13 12.33
C THR A 99 1.27 -12.51 11.73
N ARG A 100 2.52 -12.83 11.39
CA ARG A 100 2.89 -14.17 10.93
C ARG A 100 2.85 -15.14 12.10
N GLU A 101 2.12 -16.23 11.92
CA GLU A 101 2.03 -17.33 12.87
C GLU A 101 2.58 -18.62 12.25
N ALA A 102 2.75 -19.66 13.07
CA ALA A 102 3.28 -20.95 12.62
C ALA A 102 2.43 -21.61 11.50
N LYS A 103 1.13 -21.28 11.42
CA LYS A 103 0.17 -21.87 10.47
C LYS A 103 -0.20 -20.96 9.31
N GLY A 104 0.26 -19.71 9.28
CA GLY A 104 -0.20 -18.74 8.28
C GLY A 104 0.01 -17.30 8.72
N LEU A 105 -0.94 -16.44 8.35
CA LEU A 105 -0.96 -15.03 8.69
C LEU A 105 -2.28 -14.70 9.38
N LYS A 106 -2.22 -14.21 10.61
CA LYS A 106 -3.37 -13.70 11.34
C LYS A 106 -3.48 -12.20 11.12
N VAL A 107 -4.65 -11.71 10.70
CA VAL A 107 -4.91 -10.29 10.51
C VAL A 107 -6.02 -9.86 11.44
N ASP A 108 -5.69 -8.96 12.37
CA ASP A 108 -6.65 -8.35 13.28
C ASP A 108 -6.99 -6.94 12.77
N ILE A 109 -8.28 -6.72 12.47
CA ILE A 109 -8.82 -5.45 11.97
C ILE A 109 -9.44 -4.68 13.15
N ASP A 110 -9.03 -3.42 13.31
CA ASP A 110 -9.55 -2.48 14.31
C ASP A 110 -10.68 -1.61 13.75
N LYS A 111 -10.58 -1.25 12.46
CA LYS A 111 -11.48 -0.34 11.73
C LYS A 111 -11.70 -0.84 10.30
N PRO A 112 -12.90 -0.64 9.72
CA PRO A 112 -14.03 0.13 10.26
C PRO A 112 -14.78 -0.58 11.39
N GLU A 113 -14.79 -1.92 11.37
CA GLU A 113 -15.36 -2.79 12.40
C GLU A 113 -14.31 -3.81 12.84
N LYS A 114 -14.40 -4.27 14.09
CA LYS A 114 -13.45 -5.25 14.61
C LYS A 114 -13.70 -6.62 14.00
N SER A 115 -12.70 -7.18 13.36
CA SER A 115 -12.73 -8.54 12.83
C SER A 115 -11.33 -9.16 12.89
N SER A 116 -11.28 -10.47 12.66
CA SER A 116 -10.03 -11.22 12.61
C SER A 116 -10.15 -12.27 11.51
N LEU A 117 -9.08 -12.46 10.74
CA LEU A 117 -9.04 -13.38 9.62
C LEU A 117 -7.69 -14.11 9.56
N GLU A 118 -7.77 -15.38 9.19
CA GLU A 118 -6.62 -16.28 9.08
C GLU A 118 -6.37 -16.54 7.59
N LEU A 119 -5.19 -16.16 7.11
CA LEU A 119 -4.76 -16.29 5.73
C LEU A 119 -3.62 -17.31 5.61
N ALA A 120 -3.42 -17.79 4.38
CA ALA A 120 -2.23 -18.57 4.07
C ALA A 120 -0.95 -17.76 4.32
N ALA A 121 0.15 -18.45 4.62
CA ALA A 121 1.44 -17.81 4.80
C ALA A 121 1.82 -16.99 3.56
N THR A 122 2.17 -15.73 3.80
CA THR A 122 2.54 -14.76 2.76
C THR A 122 3.59 -13.79 3.31
N GLN A 123 3.96 -12.80 2.52
CA GLN A 123 4.92 -11.75 2.87
C GLN A 123 4.30 -10.37 2.85
N PHE A 124 5.02 -9.41 3.43
CA PHE A 124 4.64 -8.01 3.51
C PHE A 124 5.41 -7.18 2.47
N PRO A 125 5.01 -5.92 2.19
CA PRO A 125 5.50 -5.15 1.05
C PRO A 125 7.03 -4.97 0.99
N THR A 126 7.68 -4.73 2.12
CA THR A 126 9.13 -4.50 2.16
C THR A 126 9.89 -5.80 1.90
N GLN A 127 9.42 -6.93 2.45
CA GLN A 127 10.04 -8.23 2.17
C GLN A 127 9.83 -8.67 0.73
N HIS A 128 8.66 -8.37 0.16
CA HIS A 128 8.41 -8.56 -1.26
C HIS A 128 9.34 -7.70 -2.13
N LEU A 129 9.59 -6.44 -1.76
CA LEU A 129 10.53 -5.57 -2.47
C LEU A 129 11.98 -6.10 -2.40
N VAL A 130 12.40 -6.58 -1.23
CA VAL A 130 13.70 -7.24 -1.05
C VAL A 130 13.82 -8.49 -1.93
N GLU A 131 12.79 -9.33 -1.98
CA GLU A 131 12.74 -10.51 -2.84
C GLU A 131 12.86 -10.12 -4.33
N LEU A 132 12.04 -9.15 -4.76
CA LEU A 132 12.01 -8.65 -6.14
C LEU A 132 13.39 -8.18 -6.60
N ILE A 133 14.05 -7.32 -5.81
CA ILE A 133 15.39 -6.80 -6.13
C ILE A 133 16.39 -7.95 -6.19
N GLY A 134 16.39 -8.85 -5.19
CA GLY A 134 17.31 -9.98 -5.15
C GLY A 134 17.13 -10.98 -6.29
N LYS A 135 15.91 -11.15 -6.82
CA LYS A 135 15.63 -11.95 -8.02
C LYS A 135 16.09 -11.24 -9.30
N ALA A 136 15.81 -9.95 -9.42
CA ALA A 136 16.25 -9.15 -10.55
C ALA A 136 17.78 -9.10 -10.67
N GLU A 137 18.50 -8.95 -9.55
CA GLU A 137 19.98 -9.00 -9.50
C GLU A 137 20.55 -10.34 -9.97
N LYS A 138 19.79 -11.44 -9.86
CA LYS A 138 20.15 -12.77 -10.37
C LYS A 138 19.80 -12.98 -11.83
N GLY A 139 19.17 -11.99 -12.49
CA GLY A 139 18.70 -12.10 -13.87
C GLY A 139 17.43 -12.94 -14.02
N GLU A 140 16.67 -13.16 -12.94
CA GLU A 140 15.33 -13.74 -13.04
C GLU A 140 14.37 -12.70 -13.62
N ASN A 141 13.72 -13.04 -14.74
CA ASN A 141 12.88 -12.10 -15.48
C ASN A 141 11.38 -12.41 -15.35
N PHE A 142 11.03 -13.51 -14.68
CA PHE A 142 9.65 -13.95 -14.50
C PHE A 142 9.55 -14.81 -13.24
N TYR A 143 8.62 -14.46 -12.35
CA TYR A 143 8.31 -15.26 -11.16
C TYR A 143 6.89 -14.91 -10.66
N GLN A 144 6.38 -15.72 -9.74
CA GLN A 144 5.12 -15.48 -9.04
C GLN A 144 5.35 -15.65 -7.53
N THR A 145 4.68 -14.81 -6.75
CA THR A 145 4.69 -14.87 -5.28
C THR A 145 3.39 -14.30 -4.72
N ASN A 146 3.19 -14.39 -3.41
CA ASN A 146 2.03 -13.84 -2.71
C ASN A 146 2.45 -12.61 -1.89
N LEU A 147 1.49 -11.72 -1.59
CA LEU A 147 1.70 -10.49 -0.82
C LEU A 147 0.44 -10.18 -0.01
N PHE A 148 0.61 -9.69 1.22
CA PHE A 148 -0.40 -8.96 1.96
C PHE A 148 0.09 -7.53 2.16
N ASP A 149 -0.67 -6.54 1.67
CA ASP A 149 -0.28 -5.12 1.68
C ASP A 149 -1.22 -4.21 2.48
N GLY A 150 -2.30 -4.76 3.06
CA GLY A 150 -3.29 -4.00 3.81
C GLY A 150 -4.10 -3.00 2.96
N SER A 151 -4.16 -3.22 1.65
CA SER A 151 -4.97 -2.43 0.72
C SER A 151 -6.47 -2.74 0.82
N GLU A 152 -7.30 -1.86 0.26
CA GLU A 152 -8.76 -1.97 0.19
C GLU A 152 -9.48 -2.17 1.53
N ASP A 153 -9.90 -3.40 1.84
CA ASP A 153 -10.57 -3.82 3.08
C ASP A 153 -9.66 -4.70 3.96
N ALA A 154 -8.43 -4.95 3.52
CA ALA A 154 -7.44 -5.79 4.20
C ALA A 154 -7.96 -7.20 4.56
N ASN A 155 -8.75 -7.80 3.65
CA ASN A 155 -9.44 -9.08 3.82
C ASN A 155 -9.08 -10.13 2.76
#